data_AF-A0A9W9SML1-F1
#
_entry.id   AF-A0A9W9SML1-F1
#
_cell.length_a   1.000
_cell.length_b   1.000
_cell.length_c   1.000
_cell.angle_alpha   90.00
_cell.angle_beta   90.00
_cell.angle_gamma   90.00
#
_symmetry.space_group_name_H-M   'P 1'
#
loop_
_entity.id
_entity.type
_entity.pdbx_description
1 polymer ?
#
loop_
_entity_poly.entity_id
_entity_poly.type
_entity_poly.pdbx_seq_one_letter_code
_entity_poly.pdbx_strand_id
1 'polypeptide(L)'
;MDKDTRILIIGAGCFGTSTAYHLAQRGYTSIRVLDRYPPPSCEAAATDISKIIRSDYNEPLYARLGIESISAWRSWPLFSGLYHVPGWILSAANLSKPFVEGSIETCKKLGVKGIERLTPDSIRSRFPVVTGKLDGWNISVWNPNAGWAAAGKALERMANAAQEKGVQYISGEKEGYVRQLIFDEATGQCKAVMTADGTKHEADLVILAAGAWTPSLLDMQSQLTAKGHAVAHIQLTPAETKHYSSFPIMDNLELGYFFPPQADGVFKMAHSQFITNTRTDKNSNITTSIPHTFVQAPKDGLPLEIEAQMRCNLRRVLPELADRPFCYTRLCWDADTADRHFLVTPHPSHRGLFLATGGSAHGFKFLPVVGKYVADLLEGTLDTDIVSKWQWRAGQKVEAKNLAHMDPELELEDLTGWRGRQARETSHTSKL
;
A
#
# COMPACT_ATOMS: atom_id res chain seq x y z
N MET A 1 -11.15 -18.69 -20.37
CA MET A 1 -10.33 -19.45 -19.39
C MET A 1 -11.27 -20.36 -18.62
N ASP A 2 -10.99 -21.65 -18.58
CA ASP A 2 -11.89 -22.66 -18.00
C ASP A 2 -11.91 -22.56 -16.47
N LYS A 3 -13.04 -22.89 -15.84
CA LYS A 3 -13.26 -22.68 -14.39
C LYS A 3 -12.49 -23.66 -13.49
N ASP A 4 -11.96 -24.72 -14.07
CA ASP A 4 -11.06 -25.71 -13.48
C ASP A 4 -9.57 -25.40 -13.72
N THR A 5 -9.24 -24.31 -14.44
CA THR A 5 -7.85 -23.83 -14.60
C THR A 5 -7.15 -23.79 -13.23
N ARG A 6 -5.97 -24.42 -13.12
CA ARG A 6 -5.18 -24.41 -11.88
C ARG A 6 -4.45 -23.09 -11.75
N ILE A 7 -4.97 -22.22 -10.89
CA ILE A 7 -4.45 -20.88 -10.65
C ILE A 7 -3.60 -20.89 -9.37
N LEU A 8 -2.38 -20.38 -9.48
CA LEU A 8 -1.46 -20.19 -8.37
C LEU A 8 -1.17 -18.71 -8.19
N ILE A 9 -1.52 -18.16 -7.03
CA ILE A 9 -1.30 -16.75 -6.69
C ILE A 9 -0.14 -16.66 -5.71
N ILE A 10 0.88 -15.90 -6.03
CA ILE A 10 2.03 -15.64 -5.17
C ILE A 10 1.80 -14.33 -4.43
N GLY A 11 1.61 -14.40 -3.12
CA GLY A 11 1.35 -13.27 -2.23
C GLY A 11 -0.11 -13.20 -1.75
N ALA A 12 -0.30 -13.25 -0.44
CA ALA A 12 -1.56 -13.10 0.28
C ALA A 12 -1.83 -11.63 0.72
N GLY A 13 -1.14 -10.67 0.10
CA GLY A 13 -1.39 -9.25 0.28
C GLY A 13 -2.67 -8.74 -0.40
N CYS A 14 -2.78 -7.42 -0.58
CA CYS A 14 -3.98 -6.77 -1.12
C CYS A 14 -4.43 -7.33 -2.48
N PHE A 15 -3.53 -7.35 -3.47
CA PHE A 15 -3.87 -7.78 -4.83
C PHE A 15 -4.16 -9.27 -4.88
N GLY A 16 -3.33 -10.10 -4.24
CA GLY A 16 -3.50 -11.56 -4.27
C GLY A 16 -4.77 -12.02 -3.56
N THR A 17 -5.04 -11.53 -2.35
CA THR A 17 -6.26 -11.88 -1.60
C THR A 17 -7.53 -11.38 -2.30
N SER A 18 -7.51 -10.16 -2.85
CA SER A 18 -8.65 -9.66 -3.63
C SER A 18 -8.87 -10.50 -4.90
N THR A 19 -7.80 -10.84 -5.62
CA THR A 19 -7.86 -11.68 -6.82
C THR A 19 -8.43 -13.06 -6.51
N ALA A 20 -7.92 -13.71 -5.45
CA ALA A 20 -8.39 -15.02 -4.99
C ALA A 20 -9.89 -15.01 -4.67
N TYR A 21 -10.33 -14.02 -3.88
CA TYR A 21 -11.74 -13.85 -3.53
C TYR A 21 -12.62 -13.70 -4.76
N HIS A 22 -12.27 -12.81 -5.69
CA HIS A 22 -13.07 -12.52 -6.88
C HIS A 22 -13.08 -13.67 -7.89
N LEU A 23 -11.97 -14.38 -8.08
CA LEU A 23 -11.95 -15.58 -8.92
C LEU A 23 -12.84 -16.67 -8.31
N ALA A 24 -12.75 -16.91 -7.00
CA ALA A 24 -13.61 -17.88 -6.32
C ALA A 24 -15.10 -17.49 -6.40
N GLN A 25 -15.43 -16.19 -6.31
CA GLN A 25 -16.79 -15.70 -6.54
C GLN A 25 -17.31 -15.99 -7.96
N ARG A 26 -16.42 -16.01 -8.95
CA ARG A 26 -16.74 -16.29 -10.37
C ARG A 26 -16.70 -17.78 -10.72
N GLY A 27 -16.64 -18.65 -9.72
CA GLY A 27 -16.72 -20.11 -9.88
C GLY A 27 -15.42 -20.79 -10.28
N TYR A 28 -14.27 -20.10 -10.19
CA TYR A 28 -12.98 -20.79 -10.31
C TYR A 28 -12.76 -21.69 -9.10
N THR A 29 -12.44 -22.96 -9.33
CA THR A 29 -12.45 -24.01 -8.30
C THR A 29 -11.07 -24.48 -7.86
N SER A 30 -10.03 -24.24 -8.67
CA SER A 30 -8.65 -24.68 -8.37
C SER A 30 -7.72 -23.49 -8.15
N ILE A 31 -7.89 -22.80 -7.02
CA ILE A 31 -7.07 -21.64 -6.64
C ILE A 31 -6.22 -21.95 -5.41
N ARG A 32 -4.91 -21.73 -5.52
CA ARG A 32 -3.96 -21.75 -4.40
C ARG A 32 -3.29 -20.39 -4.24
N VAL A 33 -3.15 -19.94 -3.00
CA VAL A 33 -2.41 -18.72 -2.62
C VAL A 33 -1.20 -19.12 -1.78
N LEU A 34 0.01 -18.74 -2.19
CA LEU A 34 1.24 -19.00 -1.45
C LEU A 34 1.76 -17.69 -0.85
N ASP A 35 2.06 -17.68 0.45
CA ASP A 35 2.67 -16.54 1.12
C ASP A 35 3.63 -17.00 2.23
N ARG A 36 4.65 -16.20 2.52
CA ARG A 36 5.59 -16.50 3.60
C ARG A 36 4.91 -16.50 4.98
N TYR A 37 3.78 -15.83 5.13
CA TYR A 37 3.05 -15.71 6.39
C TYR A 37 1.55 -16.02 6.22
N PRO A 38 0.87 -16.48 7.28
CA PRO A 38 -0.57 -16.69 7.24
C PRO A 38 -1.31 -15.36 6.98
N PRO A 39 -2.49 -15.38 6.34
CA PRO A 39 -3.30 -14.18 6.16
C PRO A 39 -3.83 -13.68 7.51
N PRO A 40 -3.79 -12.36 7.79
CA PRO A 40 -3.18 -11.32 6.97
C PRO A 40 -1.65 -11.36 7.08
N SER A 41 -0.95 -11.43 5.94
CA SER A 41 0.51 -11.52 5.91
C SER A 41 1.15 -10.30 6.60
N CYS A 42 2.00 -10.53 7.60
CA CYS A 42 2.51 -9.46 8.46
C CYS A 42 3.42 -8.46 7.71
N GLU A 43 4.08 -8.90 6.64
CA GLU A 43 4.91 -8.05 5.79
C GLU A 43 4.12 -7.31 4.69
N ALA A 44 2.85 -7.67 4.45
CA ALA A 44 2.04 -6.98 3.46
C ALA A 44 1.85 -5.50 3.84
N ALA A 45 2.02 -4.59 2.88
CA ALA A 45 1.74 -3.15 3.07
C ALA A 45 0.32 -2.87 3.59
N ALA A 46 -0.61 -3.76 3.25
CA ALA A 46 -2.01 -3.75 3.65
C ALA A 46 -2.24 -4.12 5.13
N THR A 47 -1.31 -4.85 5.76
CA THR A 47 -1.42 -5.23 7.17
C THR A 47 -1.00 -4.05 8.02
N ASP A 48 -1.99 -3.28 8.43
CA ASP A 48 -1.85 -2.02 9.17
C ASP A 48 -3.13 -1.77 9.98
N ILE A 49 -3.04 -0.94 11.03
CA ILE A 49 -4.19 -0.58 11.86
C ILE A 49 -5.15 0.36 11.11
N SER A 50 -4.67 1.08 10.09
CA SER A 50 -5.50 1.96 9.26
C SER A 50 -4.89 2.21 7.88
N LYS A 51 -5.70 2.51 6.87
CA LYS A 51 -5.24 3.07 5.58
C LYS A 51 -6.29 4.03 5.04
N ILE A 52 -5.85 5.07 4.32
CA ILE A 52 -6.75 6.10 3.75
C ILE A 52 -7.58 5.51 2.61
N ILE A 53 -8.89 5.72 2.66
CA ILE A 53 -9.86 5.38 1.63
C ILE A 53 -10.42 6.69 1.06
N ARG A 54 -10.15 6.95 -0.22
CA ARG A 54 -10.46 8.22 -0.90
C ARG A 54 -10.65 8.04 -2.41
N SER A 55 -11.23 9.05 -3.05
CA SER A 55 -11.42 9.11 -4.52
C SER A 55 -10.64 10.24 -5.19
N ASP A 56 -9.87 11.02 -4.44
CA ASP A 56 -9.26 12.26 -4.94
C ASP A 56 -7.99 11.96 -5.72
N TYR A 57 -8.13 11.85 -7.04
CA TYR A 57 -7.04 11.64 -7.99
C TYR A 57 -7.21 12.61 -9.15
N ASN A 58 -6.09 13.11 -9.68
CA ASN A 58 -6.09 13.82 -10.96
C ASN A 58 -6.25 12.87 -12.16
N GLU A 59 -5.93 11.59 -11.99
CA GLU A 59 -6.20 10.53 -12.96
C GLU A 59 -7.65 10.03 -12.82
N PRO A 60 -8.52 10.24 -13.83
CA PRO A 60 -9.93 9.86 -13.77
C PRO A 60 -10.19 8.37 -13.53
N LEU A 61 -9.31 7.48 -14.00
CA LEU A 61 -9.41 6.05 -13.72
C LEU A 61 -9.44 5.79 -12.21
N TYR A 62 -8.44 6.26 -11.48
CA TYR A 62 -8.34 6.01 -10.04
C TYR A 62 -9.39 6.75 -9.22
N ALA A 63 -9.85 7.91 -9.70
CA ALA A 63 -10.97 8.59 -9.07
C ALA A 63 -12.26 7.76 -9.16
N ARG A 64 -12.57 7.18 -10.34
CA ARG A 64 -13.72 6.27 -10.52
C ARG A 64 -13.59 4.99 -9.70
N LEU A 65 -12.41 4.35 -9.71
CA LEU A 65 -12.16 3.18 -8.86
C LEU A 65 -12.31 3.53 -7.37
N GLY A 66 -11.92 4.74 -6.97
CA GLY A 66 -12.03 5.21 -5.60
C GLY A 66 -13.48 5.36 -5.17
N ILE A 67 -14.34 5.88 -6.05
CA ILE A 67 -15.79 5.97 -5.84
C ILE A 67 -16.41 4.57 -5.73
N GLU A 68 -16.07 3.66 -6.66
CA GLU A 68 -16.56 2.26 -6.61
C GLU A 68 -16.13 1.59 -5.31
N SER A 69 -14.87 1.76 -4.92
CA SER A 69 -14.34 1.15 -3.71
C SER A 69 -14.98 1.73 -2.43
N ILE A 70 -15.17 3.06 -2.34
CA ILE A 70 -15.89 3.68 -1.22
C ILE A 70 -17.31 3.10 -1.11
N SER A 71 -18.00 2.89 -2.23
CA SER A 71 -19.31 2.23 -2.24
C SER A 71 -19.24 0.82 -1.65
N ALA A 72 -18.24 0.03 -2.05
CA ALA A 72 -18.03 -1.32 -1.52
C ALA A 72 -17.69 -1.32 -0.02
N TRP A 73 -16.80 -0.43 0.44
CA TRP A 73 -16.47 -0.27 1.86
C TRP A 73 -17.68 0.09 2.72
N ARG A 74 -18.67 0.82 2.17
CA ARG A 74 -19.91 1.18 2.86
C ARG A 74 -20.96 0.09 2.86
N SER A 75 -21.05 -0.69 1.78
CA SER A 75 -22.21 -1.55 1.51
C SER A 75 -21.95 -3.05 1.72
N TRP A 76 -20.71 -3.51 1.59
CA TRP A 76 -20.42 -4.94 1.67
C TRP A 76 -20.40 -5.42 3.13
N PRO A 77 -21.17 -6.47 3.49
CA PRO A 77 -21.18 -7.01 4.84
C PRO A 77 -19.79 -7.40 5.36
N LEU A 78 -18.92 -7.85 4.45
CA LEU A 78 -17.53 -8.22 4.74
C LEU A 78 -16.74 -7.11 5.48
N PHE A 79 -17.01 -5.86 5.13
CA PHE A 79 -16.28 -4.69 5.66
C PHE A 79 -17.06 -3.92 6.73
N SER A 80 -18.20 -4.46 7.18
CA SER A 80 -19.02 -3.83 8.23
C SER A 80 -18.19 -3.57 9.49
N GLY A 81 -18.29 -2.34 9.99
CA GLY A 81 -17.56 -1.87 11.17
C GLY A 81 -16.07 -1.60 10.97
N LEU A 82 -15.53 -1.73 9.75
CA LEU A 82 -14.11 -1.49 9.47
C LEU A 82 -13.82 -0.16 8.78
N TYR A 83 -14.82 0.52 8.21
CA TYR A 83 -14.65 1.77 7.49
C TYR A 83 -15.19 2.95 8.31
N HIS A 84 -14.34 3.96 8.53
CA HIS A 84 -14.63 5.12 9.38
C HIS A 84 -14.41 6.41 8.57
N VAL A 85 -15.34 7.36 8.67
CA VAL A 85 -15.37 8.57 7.83
C VAL A 85 -15.26 9.84 8.69
N PRO A 86 -14.09 10.13 9.28
CA PRO A 86 -13.85 11.41 9.97
C PRO A 86 -13.68 12.59 8.99
N GLY A 87 -13.66 12.30 7.69
CA GLY A 87 -13.25 13.21 6.63
C GLY A 87 -11.73 13.35 6.53
N TRP A 88 -11.29 14.04 5.49
CA TRP A 88 -9.91 14.05 5.06
C TRP A 88 -9.50 15.40 4.50
N ILE A 89 -8.29 15.84 4.84
CA ILE A 89 -7.64 17.02 4.27
C ILE A 89 -6.45 16.54 3.44
N LEU A 90 -6.54 16.67 2.12
CA LEU A 90 -5.42 16.51 1.20
C LEU A 90 -4.62 17.79 1.11
N SER A 91 -3.31 17.71 1.15
CA SER A 91 -2.43 18.84 0.95
C SER A 91 -1.15 18.50 0.19
N ALA A 92 -0.47 19.55 -0.25
CA ALA A 92 0.86 19.52 -0.82
C ALA A 92 1.62 20.79 -0.44
N ALA A 93 2.94 20.68 -0.38
CA ALA A 93 3.82 21.83 -0.16
C ALA A 93 4.12 22.54 -1.47
N ASN A 94 4.85 21.92 -2.39
CA ASN A 94 5.22 22.52 -3.68
C ASN A 94 5.11 21.53 -4.84
N LEU A 95 5.87 20.44 -4.80
CA LEU A 95 6.02 19.54 -5.94
C LEU A 95 4.71 18.84 -6.31
N SER A 96 3.88 18.52 -5.32
CA SER A 96 2.63 17.78 -5.53
C SER A 96 1.40 18.68 -5.71
N LYS A 97 1.58 20.01 -5.80
CA LYS A 97 0.45 20.95 -6.01
C LYS A 97 -0.38 20.63 -7.27
N PRO A 98 0.22 20.33 -8.45
CA PRO A 98 -0.56 19.98 -9.64
C PRO A 98 -1.44 18.74 -9.45
N PHE A 99 -0.99 17.77 -8.65
CA PHE A 99 -1.80 16.60 -8.31
C PHE A 99 -3.05 16.99 -7.51
N VAL A 100 -2.89 17.86 -6.50
CA VAL A 100 -4.01 18.33 -5.66
C VAL A 100 -4.99 19.19 -6.47
N GLU A 101 -4.51 20.04 -7.38
CA GLU A 101 -5.39 20.83 -8.24
C GLU A 101 -6.18 19.95 -9.22
N GLY A 102 -5.49 19.03 -9.89
CA GLY A 102 -6.14 18.08 -10.82
C GLY A 102 -7.13 17.15 -10.12
N SER A 103 -6.91 16.82 -8.84
CA SER A 103 -7.87 16.01 -8.07
C SER A 103 -9.18 16.75 -7.79
N ILE A 104 -9.12 18.06 -7.47
CA ILE A 104 -10.31 18.91 -7.33
C ILE A 104 -11.10 18.94 -8.65
N GLU A 105 -10.42 19.15 -9.76
CA GLU A 105 -11.04 19.23 -11.09
C GLU A 105 -11.69 17.91 -11.49
N THR A 106 -11.02 16.79 -11.22
CA THR A 106 -11.54 15.45 -11.49
C THR A 106 -12.73 15.13 -10.60
N CYS A 107 -12.66 15.43 -9.30
CA CYS A 107 -13.79 15.32 -8.38
C CYS A 107 -15.01 16.12 -8.87
N LYS A 108 -14.80 17.36 -9.35
CA LYS A 108 -15.86 18.19 -9.93
C LYS A 108 -16.48 17.54 -11.17
N LYS A 109 -15.67 17.04 -12.10
CA LYS A 109 -16.13 16.35 -13.33
C LYS A 109 -16.92 15.09 -13.02
N LEU A 110 -16.53 14.34 -11.99
CA LEU A 110 -17.20 13.11 -11.55
C LEU A 110 -18.37 13.37 -10.57
N GLY A 111 -18.67 14.63 -10.26
CA GLY A 111 -19.81 15.00 -9.42
C GLY A 111 -19.65 14.72 -7.92
N VAL A 112 -18.42 14.52 -7.44
CA VAL A 112 -18.14 14.34 -6.00
C VAL A 112 -18.54 15.59 -5.22
N LYS A 113 -19.36 15.42 -4.19
CA LYS A 113 -19.96 16.52 -3.43
C LYS A 113 -19.18 16.83 -2.14
N GLY A 114 -19.24 18.10 -1.71
CA GLY A 114 -18.70 18.54 -0.43
C GLY A 114 -17.19 18.82 -0.42
N ILE A 115 -16.53 18.82 -1.59
CA ILE A 115 -15.12 19.19 -1.70
C ILE A 115 -14.95 20.69 -1.47
N GLU A 116 -14.03 21.08 -0.59
CA GLU A 116 -13.85 22.46 -0.17
C GLU A 116 -12.35 22.78 -0.05
N ARG A 117 -11.90 23.91 -0.61
CA ARG A 117 -10.54 24.40 -0.34
C ARG A 117 -10.51 25.04 1.05
N LEU A 118 -9.54 24.66 1.86
CA LEU A 118 -9.35 25.21 3.20
C LEU A 118 -8.05 26.01 3.28
N THR A 119 -8.07 27.09 4.06
CA THR A 119 -6.86 27.79 4.49
C THR A 119 -6.41 27.22 5.84
N PRO A 120 -5.15 27.43 6.26
CA PRO A 120 -4.71 27.06 7.60
C PRO A 120 -5.64 27.57 8.71
N ASP A 121 -6.13 28.79 8.59
CA ASP A 121 -7.05 29.39 9.57
C ASP A 121 -8.41 28.69 9.59
N SER A 122 -8.96 28.34 8.42
CA SER A 122 -10.23 27.62 8.36
C SER A 122 -10.11 26.17 8.83
N ILE A 123 -8.95 25.53 8.63
CA ILE A 123 -8.64 24.21 9.22
C ILE A 123 -8.68 24.29 10.74
N ARG A 124 -7.96 25.24 11.36
CA ARG A 124 -7.93 25.38 12.83
C ARG A 124 -9.28 25.80 13.41
N SER A 125 -10.04 26.64 12.69
CA SER A 125 -11.40 27.01 13.08
C SER A 125 -12.35 25.81 13.08
N ARG A 126 -12.26 24.96 12.04
CA ARG A 126 -13.10 23.75 11.89
C ARG A 126 -12.67 22.60 12.80
N PHE A 127 -11.37 22.48 13.04
CA PHE A 127 -10.77 21.45 13.87
C PHE A 127 -9.85 22.09 14.92
N PRO A 128 -10.42 22.62 16.03
CA PRO A 128 -9.65 23.34 17.05
C PRO A 128 -8.54 22.52 17.73
N VAL A 129 -8.60 21.20 17.60
CA VAL A 129 -7.53 20.28 18.03
C VAL A 129 -6.24 20.44 17.22
N VAL A 130 -6.31 21.04 16.02
CA VAL A 130 -5.16 21.41 15.21
C VAL A 130 -4.67 22.78 15.66
N THR A 131 -3.56 22.80 16.39
CA THR A 131 -3.01 24.03 17.00
C THR A 131 -1.77 24.55 16.26
N GLY A 132 -1.15 23.72 15.41
CA GLY A 132 0.05 24.07 14.67
C GLY A 132 -0.14 25.10 13.55
N LYS A 133 0.97 25.68 13.09
CA LYS A 133 0.96 26.74 12.07
C LYS A 133 0.59 26.27 10.67
N LEU A 134 0.74 24.97 10.40
CA LEU A 134 0.53 24.35 9.09
C LEU A 134 1.45 24.91 7.99
N ASP A 135 2.66 25.37 8.35
CA ASP A 135 3.68 25.81 7.37
C ASP A 135 4.01 24.67 6.39
N GLY A 136 3.85 24.88 5.08
CA GLY A 136 4.02 23.83 4.06
C GLY A 136 2.75 23.07 3.70
N TRP A 137 1.59 23.41 4.27
CA TRP A 137 0.26 22.94 3.84
C TRP A 137 -0.37 23.92 2.84
N ASN A 138 0.33 24.13 1.72
CA ASN A 138 0.15 25.30 0.86
C ASN A 138 -1.12 25.26 -0.01
N ILE A 139 -1.61 24.06 -0.34
CA ILE A 139 -2.92 23.85 -0.94
C ILE A 139 -3.61 22.78 -0.11
N SER A 140 -4.77 23.08 0.48
CA SER A 140 -5.49 22.12 1.33
C SER A 140 -6.92 21.96 0.85
N VAL A 141 -7.36 20.71 0.70
CA VAL A 141 -8.68 20.35 0.18
C VAL A 141 -9.33 19.36 1.13
N TRP A 142 -10.50 19.74 1.63
CA TRP A 142 -11.36 18.90 2.43
C TRP A 142 -12.22 17.99 1.55
N ASN A 143 -12.28 16.71 1.91
CA ASN A 143 -13.25 15.74 1.39
C ASN A 143 -14.00 15.06 2.56
N PRO A 144 -15.31 15.29 2.71
CA PRO A 144 -16.10 14.68 3.77
C PRO A 144 -16.44 13.21 3.51
N ASN A 145 -16.23 12.72 2.29
CA ASN A 145 -16.55 11.35 1.90
C ASN A 145 -15.39 10.37 2.11
N ALA A 146 -14.18 10.89 2.27
CA ALA A 146 -12.98 10.11 2.48
C ALA A 146 -12.83 9.74 3.97
N GLY A 147 -12.14 8.62 4.20
CA GLY A 147 -12.01 8.06 5.53
C GLY A 147 -10.84 7.10 5.62
N TRP A 148 -10.89 6.21 6.60
CA TRP A 148 -9.88 5.18 6.79
C TRP A 148 -10.55 3.83 7.06
N ALA A 149 -9.87 2.75 6.69
CA ALA A 149 -10.31 1.40 7.01
C ALA A 149 -9.29 0.65 7.87
N ALA A 150 -9.76 -0.17 8.80
CA ALA A 150 -8.96 -1.09 9.61
C ALA A 150 -8.33 -2.17 8.72
N ALA A 151 -7.12 -1.89 8.22
CA ALA A 151 -6.62 -2.48 6.99
C ALA A 151 -6.25 -3.97 7.11
N GLY A 152 -5.52 -4.34 8.17
CA GLY A 152 -5.18 -5.74 8.44
C GLY A 152 -6.42 -6.61 8.67
N LYS A 153 -7.41 -6.10 9.43
CA LYS A 153 -8.68 -6.80 9.66
C LYS A 153 -9.48 -7.00 8.37
N ALA A 154 -9.48 -6.01 7.48
CA ALA A 154 -10.19 -6.12 6.21
C ALA A 154 -9.53 -7.14 5.28
N LEU A 155 -8.19 -7.17 5.25
CA LEU A 155 -7.43 -8.17 4.49
C LEU A 155 -7.69 -9.58 5.02
N GLU A 156 -7.63 -9.76 6.33
CA GLU A 156 -7.94 -11.02 7.03
C GLU A 156 -9.35 -11.52 6.66
N ARG A 157 -10.37 -10.67 6.83
CA ARG A 157 -11.76 -11.05 6.52
C ARG A 157 -11.93 -11.48 5.07
N MET A 158 -11.31 -10.77 4.12
CA MET A 158 -11.40 -11.15 2.71
C MET A 158 -10.67 -12.46 2.40
N ALA A 159 -9.53 -12.72 3.04
CA ALA A 159 -8.83 -13.99 2.91
C ALA A 159 -9.69 -15.15 3.45
N ASN A 160 -10.27 -14.98 4.64
CA ASN A 160 -11.18 -15.97 5.22
C ASN A 160 -12.39 -16.24 4.30
N ALA A 161 -13.00 -15.19 3.75
CA ALA A 161 -14.11 -15.33 2.80
C ALA A 161 -13.70 -16.00 1.47
N ALA A 162 -12.44 -15.88 1.05
CA ALA A 162 -11.91 -16.64 -0.08
C ALA A 162 -11.71 -18.12 0.29
N GLN A 163 -11.19 -18.42 1.48
CA GLN A 163 -11.03 -19.79 1.98
C GLN A 163 -12.37 -20.51 2.16
N GLU A 164 -13.40 -19.82 2.67
CA GLU A 164 -14.77 -20.33 2.75
C GLU A 164 -15.35 -20.74 1.38
N LYS A 165 -14.82 -20.15 0.30
CA LYS A 165 -15.17 -20.51 -1.10
C LYS A 165 -14.26 -21.57 -1.71
N GLY A 166 -13.37 -22.19 -0.92
CA GLY A 166 -12.50 -23.28 -1.35
C GLY A 166 -11.11 -22.86 -1.82
N VAL A 167 -10.74 -21.57 -1.71
CA VAL A 167 -9.36 -21.15 -1.98
C VAL A 167 -8.41 -21.76 -0.94
N GLN A 168 -7.35 -22.41 -1.42
CA GLN A 168 -6.34 -23.01 -0.54
C GLN A 168 -5.22 -22.00 -0.28
N TYR A 169 -4.98 -21.67 0.98
CA TYR A 169 -3.82 -20.87 1.39
C TYR A 169 -2.71 -21.79 1.90
N ILE A 170 -1.53 -21.68 1.31
CA ILE A 170 -0.30 -22.38 1.72
C ILE A 170 0.64 -21.32 2.25
N SER A 171 0.73 -21.24 3.58
CA SER A 171 1.51 -20.22 4.26
C SER A 171 2.60 -20.80 5.12
N GLY A 172 3.75 -20.14 5.18
CA GLY A 172 4.84 -20.49 6.09
C GLY A 172 6.20 -20.10 5.53
N GLU A 173 7.19 -19.95 6.41
CA GLU A 173 8.53 -19.48 6.03
C GLU A 173 9.26 -20.42 5.08
N LYS A 174 8.77 -21.66 4.92
CA LYS A 174 9.34 -22.63 3.98
C LYS A 174 8.35 -23.01 2.89
N GLU A 175 7.20 -23.54 3.26
CA GLU A 175 6.15 -24.11 2.41
C GLU A 175 5.36 -23.06 1.61
N GLY A 176 5.24 -21.83 2.12
CA GLY A 176 4.56 -20.74 1.43
C GLY A 176 5.52 -19.70 0.84
N TYR A 177 6.82 -19.80 1.16
CA TYR A 177 7.83 -18.86 0.71
C TYR A 177 8.35 -19.23 -0.68
N VAL A 178 7.74 -18.67 -1.71
CA VAL A 178 8.19 -18.84 -3.10
C VAL A 178 9.58 -18.23 -3.30
N ARG A 179 10.49 -19.01 -3.87
CA ARG A 179 11.89 -18.63 -4.14
C ARG A 179 12.23 -18.57 -5.61
N GLN A 180 11.47 -19.27 -6.47
CA GLN A 180 11.80 -19.36 -7.88
C GLN A 180 10.54 -19.59 -8.73
N LEU A 181 10.48 -18.90 -9.88
CA LEU A 181 9.56 -19.22 -10.97
C LEU A 181 10.20 -20.29 -11.86
N ILE A 182 9.42 -21.32 -12.25
CA ILE A 182 9.90 -22.41 -13.10
C ILE A 182 9.31 -22.26 -14.49
N PHE A 183 10.19 -22.11 -15.47
CA PHE A 183 9.84 -21.99 -16.88
C PHE A 183 10.10 -23.29 -17.63
N ASP A 184 9.33 -23.51 -18.67
CA ASP A 184 9.60 -24.53 -19.66
C ASP A 184 10.70 -24.06 -20.62
N GLU A 185 11.77 -24.86 -20.76
CA GLU A 185 12.94 -24.46 -21.55
C GLU A 185 12.65 -24.32 -23.05
N ALA A 186 11.72 -25.11 -23.59
CA ALA A 186 11.40 -25.09 -25.01
C ALA A 186 10.43 -23.94 -25.37
N THR A 187 9.46 -23.67 -24.52
CA THR A 187 8.37 -22.73 -24.81
C THR A 187 8.47 -21.40 -24.07
N GLY A 188 9.31 -21.30 -23.04
CA GLY A 188 9.37 -20.15 -22.14
C GLY A 188 8.13 -19.97 -21.26
N GLN A 189 7.19 -20.92 -21.25
CA GLN A 189 5.98 -20.87 -20.44
C GLN A 189 6.30 -21.03 -18.95
N CYS A 190 5.72 -20.20 -18.08
CA CYS A 190 5.76 -20.44 -16.64
C CYS A 190 4.79 -21.58 -16.29
N LYS A 191 5.32 -22.68 -15.76
CA LYS A 191 4.54 -23.91 -15.48
C LYS A 191 4.45 -24.27 -14.00
N ALA A 192 5.31 -23.67 -13.17
CA ALA A 192 5.35 -23.95 -11.75
C ALA A 192 6.12 -22.87 -10.99
N VAL A 193 6.12 -22.99 -9.66
CA VAL A 193 7.01 -22.27 -8.76
C VAL A 193 7.68 -23.25 -7.80
N MET A 194 8.79 -22.86 -7.21
CA MET A 194 9.46 -23.60 -6.13
C MET A 194 9.46 -22.78 -4.85
N THR A 195 9.07 -23.42 -3.74
CA THR A 195 9.09 -22.85 -2.39
C THR A 195 10.41 -23.16 -1.68
N ALA A 196 10.66 -22.50 -0.54
CA ALA A 196 11.94 -22.60 0.17
C ALA A 196 12.18 -23.98 0.82
N ASP A 197 11.16 -24.82 0.97
CA ASP A 197 11.28 -26.24 1.31
C ASP A 197 11.68 -27.14 0.13
N GLY A 198 11.77 -26.59 -1.09
CA GLY A 198 12.05 -27.34 -2.33
C GLY A 198 10.79 -27.92 -2.99
N THR A 199 9.60 -27.67 -2.46
CA THR A 199 8.35 -28.17 -3.05
C THR A 199 8.05 -27.45 -4.36
N LYS A 200 7.70 -28.24 -5.39
CA LYS A 200 7.27 -27.73 -6.70
C LYS A 200 5.75 -27.63 -6.76
N HIS A 201 5.23 -26.45 -7.06
CA HIS A 201 3.80 -26.21 -7.24
C HIS A 201 3.48 -25.92 -8.70
N GLU A 202 2.90 -26.89 -9.41
CA GLU A 202 2.50 -26.76 -10.81
C GLU A 202 1.17 -26.02 -10.97
N ALA A 203 1.04 -25.22 -12.03
CA ALA A 203 -0.16 -24.45 -12.32
C ALA A 203 -0.27 -24.16 -13.82
N ASP A 204 -1.50 -23.93 -14.28
CA ASP A 204 -1.76 -23.51 -15.66
C ASP A 204 -1.61 -21.98 -15.80
N LEU A 205 -1.84 -21.25 -14.69
CA LEU A 205 -1.64 -19.81 -14.55
C LEU A 205 -0.98 -19.48 -13.21
N VAL A 206 0.13 -18.75 -13.25
CA VAL A 206 0.80 -18.16 -12.09
C VAL A 206 0.55 -16.65 -12.07
N ILE A 207 -0.05 -16.16 -11.00
CA ILE A 207 -0.30 -14.73 -10.75
C ILE A 207 0.71 -14.23 -9.71
N LEU A 208 1.62 -13.36 -10.14
CA LEU A 208 2.59 -12.71 -9.28
C LEU A 208 1.97 -11.46 -8.63
N ALA A 209 1.54 -11.61 -7.38
CA ALA A 209 0.94 -10.56 -6.54
C ALA A 209 1.79 -10.28 -5.28
N ALA A 210 3.11 -10.43 -5.41
CA ALA A 210 4.08 -10.37 -4.32
C ALA A 210 4.45 -8.93 -3.90
N GLY A 211 3.70 -7.91 -4.34
CA GLY A 211 3.92 -6.51 -4.00
C GLY A 211 5.39 -6.08 -4.17
N ALA A 212 5.98 -5.53 -3.11
CA ALA A 212 7.36 -5.07 -3.09
C ALA A 212 8.43 -6.17 -3.31
N TRP A 213 8.07 -7.44 -3.17
CA TRP A 213 8.96 -8.59 -3.41
C TRP A 213 8.93 -9.07 -4.86
N THR A 214 8.02 -8.55 -5.70
CA THR A 214 7.94 -8.90 -7.13
C THR A 214 9.32 -8.80 -7.82
N PRO A 215 10.11 -7.72 -7.65
CA PRO A 215 11.43 -7.61 -8.28
C PRO A 215 12.47 -8.62 -7.79
N SER A 216 12.23 -9.29 -6.65
CA SER A 216 13.11 -10.36 -6.16
C SER A 216 12.85 -11.72 -6.83
N LEU A 217 11.75 -11.86 -7.57
CA LEU A 217 11.33 -13.10 -8.23
C LEU A 217 11.37 -13.03 -9.76
N LEU A 218 11.33 -11.81 -10.32
CA LEU A 218 11.26 -11.57 -11.75
C LEU A 218 12.04 -10.29 -12.10
N ASP A 219 12.78 -10.30 -13.20
CA ASP A 219 13.36 -9.08 -13.75
C ASP A 219 12.25 -8.15 -14.25
N MET A 220 12.04 -7.06 -13.54
CA MET A 220 11.01 -6.08 -13.85
C MET A 220 11.45 -5.03 -14.87
N GLN A 221 12.69 -5.09 -15.39
CA GLN A 221 13.22 -4.15 -16.38
C GLN A 221 13.01 -2.69 -15.96
N SER A 222 13.30 -2.41 -14.68
CA SER A 222 13.15 -1.10 -14.03
C SER A 222 11.72 -0.53 -14.01
N GLN A 223 10.69 -1.33 -14.31
CA GLN A 223 9.29 -0.86 -14.26
C GLN A 223 8.73 -0.78 -12.85
N LEU A 224 9.36 -1.47 -11.89
CA LEU A 224 8.81 -1.69 -10.58
C LEU A 224 9.92 -1.61 -9.53
N THR A 225 9.86 -0.59 -8.68
CA THR A 225 10.86 -0.33 -7.64
C THR A 225 10.22 -0.51 -6.27
N ALA A 226 10.79 -1.38 -5.43
CA ALA A 226 10.36 -1.50 -4.04
C ALA A 226 10.72 -0.23 -3.25
N LYS A 227 9.76 0.34 -2.52
CA LYS A 227 9.95 1.56 -1.73
C LYS A 227 9.35 1.41 -0.34
N GLY A 228 10.16 1.75 0.66
CA GLY A 228 9.80 1.77 2.07
C GLY A 228 9.22 3.12 2.48
N HIS A 229 8.15 3.07 3.27
CA HIS A 229 7.52 4.21 3.92
C HIS A 229 7.65 4.09 5.44
N ALA A 230 8.10 5.14 6.09
CA ALA A 230 8.20 5.18 7.54
C ALA A 230 6.84 5.38 8.19
N VAL A 231 6.50 4.51 9.14
CA VAL A 231 5.30 4.57 9.98
C VAL A 231 5.73 4.68 11.43
N ALA A 232 5.05 5.54 12.21
CA ALA A 232 5.24 5.67 13.64
C ALA A 232 3.92 5.84 14.38
N HIS A 233 3.86 5.34 15.62
CA HIS A 233 2.72 5.52 16.51
C HIS A 233 3.12 6.28 17.78
N ILE A 234 2.20 7.07 18.30
CA ILE A 234 2.24 7.61 19.67
C ILE A 234 1.09 6.99 20.46
N GLN A 235 1.37 6.62 21.71
CA GLN A 235 0.32 6.24 22.66
C GLN A 235 -0.21 7.49 23.36
N LEU A 236 -1.50 7.76 23.19
CA LEU A 236 -2.23 8.80 23.90
C LEU A 236 -2.82 8.26 25.20
N THR A 237 -2.99 9.15 26.18
CA THR A 237 -3.82 8.88 27.37
C THR A 237 -5.31 8.90 27.01
N PRO A 238 -6.20 8.30 27.80
CA PRO A 238 -7.65 8.35 27.54
C PRO A 238 -8.21 9.79 27.39
N ALA A 239 -7.68 10.74 28.15
CA ALA A 239 -8.08 12.15 28.06
C ALA A 239 -7.64 12.78 26.72
N GLU A 240 -6.42 12.50 26.27
CA GLU A 240 -5.90 12.92 24.96
C GLU A 240 -6.67 12.25 23.82
N THR A 241 -6.95 10.95 23.91
CA THR A 241 -7.76 10.22 22.93
C THR A 241 -9.13 10.87 22.73
N LYS A 242 -9.79 11.26 23.83
CA LYS A 242 -11.05 12.01 23.78
C LYS A 242 -10.86 13.41 23.21
N HIS A 243 -9.80 14.12 23.59
CA HIS A 243 -9.51 15.46 23.07
C HIS A 243 -9.34 15.45 21.55
N TYR A 244 -8.56 14.51 21.02
CA TYR A 244 -8.25 14.40 19.58
C TYR A 244 -9.30 13.59 18.77
N SER A 245 -10.45 13.24 19.34
CA SER A 245 -11.44 12.40 18.65
C SER A 245 -12.08 13.07 17.42
N SER A 246 -12.04 14.40 17.34
CA SER A 246 -12.52 15.17 16.18
C SER A 246 -11.44 15.45 15.13
N PHE A 247 -10.22 14.94 15.31
CA PHE A 247 -9.11 15.15 14.39
C PHE A 247 -9.44 14.50 13.02
N PRO A 248 -9.36 15.23 11.90
CA PRO A 248 -9.59 14.64 10.58
C PRO A 248 -8.37 13.82 10.16
N ILE A 249 -8.47 13.02 9.10
CA ILE A 249 -7.24 12.53 8.46
C ILE A 249 -6.56 13.74 7.81
N MET A 250 -5.29 13.98 8.11
CA MET A 250 -4.50 15.06 7.49
C MET A 250 -3.38 14.42 6.68
N ASP A 251 -3.34 14.66 5.38
CA ASP A 251 -2.39 14.04 4.45
C ASP A 251 -1.71 15.08 3.57
N ASN A 252 -0.39 15.23 3.73
CA ASN A 252 0.42 16.08 2.87
C ASN A 252 1.35 15.20 2.03
N LEU A 253 1.21 15.31 0.71
CA LEU A 253 1.92 14.45 -0.26
C LEU A 253 3.44 14.60 -0.24
N GLU A 254 3.99 15.62 0.43
CA GLU A 254 5.44 15.85 0.58
C GLU A 254 5.90 15.69 2.05
N LEU A 255 5.02 15.90 3.04
CA LEU A 255 5.42 15.91 4.46
C LEU A 255 4.98 14.68 5.27
N GLY A 256 3.98 13.93 4.79
CA GLY A 256 3.40 12.79 5.49
C GLY A 256 1.96 13.01 5.96
N TYR A 257 1.42 12.00 6.63
CA TYR A 257 0.00 11.94 7.00
C TYR A 257 -0.24 11.43 8.42
N PHE A 258 -1.42 11.79 8.95
CA PHE A 258 -1.89 11.51 10.30
C PHE A 258 -3.31 10.97 10.27
N PHE A 259 -3.62 10.01 11.14
CA PHE A 259 -4.98 9.53 11.38
C PHE A 259 -5.50 10.06 12.73
N PRO A 260 -6.83 10.22 12.90
CA PRO A 260 -7.41 10.33 14.23
C PRO A 260 -6.99 9.14 15.11
N PRO A 261 -6.89 9.33 16.44
CA PRO A 261 -6.53 8.26 17.33
C PRO A 261 -7.59 7.15 17.32
N GLN A 262 -7.14 5.91 17.44
CA GLN A 262 -8.04 4.77 17.63
C GLN A 262 -8.59 4.76 19.06
N ALA A 263 -9.59 3.90 19.32
CA ALA A 263 -10.27 3.81 20.62
C ALA A 263 -9.32 3.41 21.76
N ASP A 264 -8.23 2.71 21.46
CA ASP A 264 -7.16 2.35 22.39
C ASP A 264 -6.10 3.46 22.57
N GLY A 265 -6.29 4.62 21.93
CA GLY A 265 -5.41 5.77 22.02
C GLY A 265 -4.20 5.74 21.09
N VAL A 266 -4.08 4.76 20.19
CA VAL A 266 -2.99 4.75 19.20
C VAL A 266 -3.23 5.85 18.16
N PHE A 267 -2.30 6.82 18.11
CA PHE A 267 -2.24 7.86 17.10
C PHE A 267 -1.16 7.52 16.07
N LYS A 268 -1.56 7.23 14.83
CA LYS A 268 -0.64 6.84 13.76
C LYS A 268 -0.29 7.99 12.85
N MET A 269 0.99 8.05 12.47
CA MET A 269 1.51 8.89 11.40
C MET A 269 2.44 8.12 10.47
N ALA A 270 2.66 8.66 9.28
CA ALA A 270 3.67 8.18 8.36
C ALA A 270 4.32 9.34 7.59
N HIS A 271 5.49 9.08 7.01
CA HIS A 271 6.21 10.05 6.18
C HIS A 271 6.02 9.77 4.68
N SER A 272 6.03 10.83 3.86
CA SER A 272 5.86 10.75 2.40
C SER A 272 7.18 10.49 1.65
N GLN A 273 8.33 10.67 2.29
CA GLN A 273 9.65 10.35 1.73
C GLN A 273 9.82 8.83 1.54
N PHE A 274 10.15 8.44 0.32
CA PHE A 274 10.40 7.03 -0.04
C PHE A 274 11.85 6.64 0.18
N ILE A 275 12.03 5.40 0.60
CA ILE A 275 13.35 4.81 0.87
C ILE A 275 13.51 3.55 0.00
N THR A 276 14.57 3.49 -0.79
CA THR A 276 14.99 2.28 -1.52
C THR A 276 15.96 1.46 -0.68
N ASN A 277 16.10 0.18 -1.02
CA ASN A 277 17.09 -0.71 -0.45
C ASN A 277 17.70 -1.53 -1.60
N THR A 278 18.58 -0.86 -2.36
CA THR A 278 19.14 -1.38 -3.61
C THR A 278 20.11 -2.53 -3.32
N ARG A 279 19.87 -3.68 -3.96
CA ARG A 279 20.69 -4.89 -3.81
C ARG A 279 20.94 -5.52 -5.16
N THR A 280 22.11 -6.11 -5.32
CA THR A 280 22.44 -6.95 -6.47
C THR A 280 22.30 -8.41 -6.07
N ASP A 281 21.39 -9.13 -6.72
CA ASP A 281 21.29 -10.56 -6.55
C ASP A 281 22.49 -11.26 -7.20
N LYS A 282 23.16 -12.14 -6.45
CA LYS A 282 24.42 -12.76 -6.89
C LYS A 282 24.24 -13.78 -8.01
N ASN A 283 23.04 -14.34 -8.18
CA ASN A 283 22.79 -15.41 -9.14
C ASN A 283 22.36 -14.83 -10.49
N SER A 284 21.48 -13.83 -10.46
CA SER A 284 20.91 -13.18 -11.65
C SER A 284 21.68 -11.93 -12.09
N ASN A 285 22.54 -11.36 -11.23
CA ASN A 285 23.18 -10.04 -11.39
C ASN A 285 22.17 -8.88 -11.56
N ILE A 286 20.90 -9.10 -11.25
CA ILE A 286 19.89 -8.04 -11.27
C ILE A 286 20.13 -7.13 -10.07
N THR A 287 20.28 -5.85 -10.35
CA THR A 287 20.34 -4.79 -9.32
C THR A 287 18.99 -4.12 -9.22
N THR A 288 18.31 -4.27 -8.09
CA THR A 288 17.00 -3.67 -7.85
C THR A 288 16.78 -3.38 -6.36
N SER A 289 15.82 -2.52 -6.04
CA SER A 289 15.40 -2.31 -4.67
C SER A 289 14.55 -3.49 -4.19
N ILE A 290 14.89 -4.05 -3.03
CA ILE A 290 14.14 -5.13 -2.38
C ILE A 290 13.80 -4.77 -0.93
N PRO A 291 12.71 -5.28 -0.34
CA PRO A 291 12.32 -4.90 1.03
C PRO A 291 13.35 -5.23 2.12
N HIS A 292 13.57 -4.29 3.05
CA HIS A 292 14.23 -4.51 4.35
C HIS A 292 13.17 -4.47 5.46
N THR A 293 12.78 -5.63 5.97
CA THR A 293 11.53 -5.76 6.74
C THR A 293 11.76 -5.73 8.24
N PHE A 294 10.77 -5.23 8.98
CA PHE A 294 10.76 -5.26 10.44
C PHE A 294 10.65 -6.68 11.01
N VAL A 295 10.28 -7.68 10.20
CA VAL A 295 10.26 -9.09 10.63
C VAL A 295 11.64 -9.72 10.49
N GLN A 296 12.36 -9.41 9.41
CA GLN A 296 13.74 -9.86 9.20
C GLN A 296 14.73 -9.15 10.13
N ALA A 297 14.47 -7.88 10.45
CA ALA A 297 15.33 -7.07 11.30
C ALA A 297 14.54 -6.34 12.42
N PRO A 298 13.97 -7.08 13.38
CA PRO A 298 13.06 -6.53 14.40
C PRO A 298 13.74 -5.57 15.39
N LYS A 299 15.07 -5.53 15.43
CA LYS A 299 15.83 -4.62 16.30
C LYS A 299 16.04 -3.25 15.67
N ASP A 300 15.77 -3.11 14.37
CA ASP A 300 15.98 -1.87 13.65
C ASP A 300 14.83 -0.89 13.87
N GLY A 301 15.15 0.41 13.96
CA GLY A 301 14.18 1.49 14.06
C GLY A 301 14.07 2.28 12.75
N LEU A 302 13.44 3.44 12.81
CA LEU A 302 13.48 4.39 11.70
C LEU A 302 14.83 5.09 11.62
N PRO A 303 15.27 5.48 10.40
CA PRO A 303 16.39 6.39 10.26
C PRO A 303 16.13 7.73 10.93
N LEU A 304 17.18 8.32 11.50
CA LEU A 304 17.07 9.55 12.31
C LEU A 304 16.59 10.74 11.48
N GLU A 305 17.01 10.80 10.22
CA GLU A 305 16.63 11.84 9.27
C GLU A 305 15.12 11.82 9.02
N ILE A 306 14.56 10.63 8.82
CA ILE A 306 13.14 10.44 8.56
C ILE A 306 12.31 10.75 9.81
N GLU A 307 12.75 10.27 10.98
CA GLU A 307 12.09 10.62 12.23
C GLU A 307 12.10 12.14 12.49
N ALA A 308 13.23 12.82 12.24
CA ALA A 308 13.32 14.26 12.39
C ALA A 308 12.30 14.99 11.50
N GLN A 309 12.14 14.54 10.25
CA GLN A 309 11.14 15.08 9.34
C GLN A 309 9.71 14.79 9.81
N MET A 310 9.42 13.58 10.29
CA MET A 310 8.12 13.21 10.87
C MET A 310 7.77 14.10 12.07
N ARG A 311 8.70 14.32 13.00
CA ARG A 311 8.52 15.21 14.15
C ARG A 311 8.33 16.66 13.73
N CYS A 312 9.06 17.10 12.70
CA CYS A 312 8.90 18.43 12.13
C CYS A 312 7.49 18.61 11.54
N ASN A 313 6.97 17.61 10.79
CA ASN A 313 5.60 17.65 10.30
C ASN A 313 4.56 17.57 11.42
N LEU A 314 4.77 16.71 12.42
CA LEU A 314 3.88 16.64 13.58
C LEU A 314 3.83 17.99 14.29
N ARG A 315 4.96 18.71 14.44
CA ARG A 315 4.99 20.07 15.00
C ARG A 315 4.23 21.10 14.17
N ARG A 316 4.11 20.91 12.85
CA ARG A 316 3.29 21.79 11.99
C ARG A 316 1.80 21.63 12.23
N VAL A 317 1.36 20.46 12.72
CA VAL A 317 -0.06 20.10 12.90
C VAL A 317 -0.46 20.09 14.38
N LEU A 318 0.24 19.30 15.20
CA LEU A 318 0.03 19.08 16.64
C LEU A 318 1.37 19.26 17.42
N PRO A 319 1.85 20.50 17.62
CA PRO A 319 3.03 20.82 18.41
C PRO A 319 3.17 20.06 19.75
N GLU A 320 2.06 19.84 20.45
CA GLU A 320 2.00 19.22 21.77
C GLU A 320 2.39 17.75 21.76
N LEU A 321 2.28 17.09 20.60
CA LEU A 321 2.65 15.68 20.42
C LEU A 321 4.03 15.51 19.76
N ALA A 322 4.65 16.58 19.25
CA ALA A 322 5.84 16.51 18.39
C ALA A 322 7.05 15.82 19.03
N ASP A 323 7.22 15.96 20.35
CA ASP A 323 8.34 15.44 21.11
C ASP A 323 7.99 14.17 21.91
N ARG A 324 6.79 13.61 21.72
CA ARG A 324 6.39 12.36 22.36
C ARG A 324 7.21 11.18 21.82
N PRO A 325 7.54 10.19 22.67
CA PRO A 325 8.22 8.99 22.22
C PRO A 325 7.30 8.20 21.27
N PHE A 326 7.89 7.63 20.22
CA PHE A 326 7.18 6.68 19.38
C PHE A 326 7.11 5.33 20.09
N CYS A 327 5.91 4.79 20.28
CA CYS A 327 5.72 3.49 20.91
C CYS A 327 5.80 2.32 19.91
N TYR A 328 5.79 2.63 18.62
CA TYR A 328 5.93 1.67 17.53
C TYR A 328 6.47 2.37 16.29
N THR A 329 7.37 1.70 15.57
CA THR A 329 7.81 2.16 14.25
C THR A 329 8.07 0.99 13.31
N ARG A 330 7.94 1.23 12.00
CA ARG A 330 8.37 0.28 10.96
C ARG A 330 8.61 0.98 9.62
N LEU A 331 9.38 0.32 8.75
CA LEU A 331 9.31 0.55 7.30
C LEU A 331 8.25 -0.37 6.69
N CYS A 332 7.29 0.22 5.99
CA CYS A 332 6.24 -0.47 5.23
C CYS A 332 6.59 -0.42 3.75
N TRP A 333 6.67 -1.57 3.08
CA TRP A 333 7.15 -1.65 1.69
C TRP A 333 6.02 -1.85 0.69
N ASP A 334 5.96 -0.98 -0.32
CA ASP A 334 5.16 -1.17 -1.53
C ASP A 334 6.10 -1.19 -2.76
N ALA A 335 5.55 -1.38 -3.95
CA ALA A 335 6.29 -1.23 -5.18
C ALA A 335 5.60 -0.27 -6.15
N ASP A 336 6.43 0.59 -6.71
CA ASP A 336 6.00 1.73 -7.49
C ASP A 336 6.38 1.55 -8.95
N THR A 337 5.43 1.84 -9.85
CA THR A 337 5.74 2.11 -11.24
C THR A 337 6.08 3.58 -11.45
N ALA A 338 6.77 3.90 -12.55
CA ALA A 338 7.17 5.27 -12.87
C ALA A 338 5.96 6.21 -13.05
N ASP A 339 4.85 5.71 -13.60
CA ASP A 339 3.60 6.45 -13.84
C ASP A 339 2.58 6.32 -12.72
N ARG A 340 2.92 5.58 -11.64
CA ARG A 340 2.02 5.23 -10.54
C ARG A 340 0.77 4.46 -10.96
N HIS A 341 0.71 3.92 -12.19
CA HIS A 341 -0.35 3.00 -12.56
C HIS A 341 -0.09 1.58 -12.03
N PHE A 342 -1.13 0.82 -11.73
CA PHE A 342 -0.96 -0.60 -11.42
C PHE A 342 -0.31 -1.36 -12.59
N LEU A 343 0.31 -2.48 -12.27
CA LEU A 343 0.85 -3.41 -13.25
C LEU A 343 0.02 -4.71 -13.16
N VAL A 344 -1.02 -4.75 -13.98
CA VAL A 344 -1.99 -5.85 -14.04
C VAL A 344 -2.07 -6.33 -15.49
N THR A 345 -1.30 -7.36 -15.81
CA THR A 345 -1.00 -7.72 -17.20
C THR A 345 -0.48 -9.15 -17.31
N PRO A 346 -0.74 -9.87 -18.42
CA PRO A 346 0.08 -11.02 -18.78
C PRO A 346 1.54 -10.59 -19.01
N HIS A 347 2.50 -11.47 -18.74
CA HIS A 347 3.89 -11.25 -19.11
C HIS A 347 4.04 -11.38 -20.64
N PRO A 348 4.76 -10.47 -21.33
CA PRO A 348 4.80 -10.45 -22.80
C PRO A 348 5.49 -11.67 -23.41
N SER A 349 6.45 -12.26 -22.70
CA SER A 349 7.30 -13.36 -23.21
C SER A 349 7.10 -14.69 -22.51
N HIS A 350 6.34 -14.72 -21.41
CA HIS A 350 6.18 -15.92 -20.58
C HIS A 350 4.70 -16.25 -20.47
N ARG A 351 4.22 -17.15 -21.34
CA ARG A 351 2.86 -17.67 -21.25
C ARG A 351 2.63 -18.28 -19.87
N GLY A 352 1.40 -18.20 -19.36
CA GLY A 352 1.07 -18.70 -18.02
C GLY A 352 1.58 -17.84 -16.86
N LEU A 353 2.31 -16.74 -17.11
CA LEU A 353 2.69 -15.77 -16.09
C LEU A 353 1.86 -14.49 -16.22
N PHE A 354 1.28 -14.06 -15.11
CA PHE A 354 0.48 -12.85 -15.00
C PHE A 354 0.93 -12.03 -13.80
N LEU A 355 0.88 -10.71 -13.91
CA LEU A 355 1.28 -9.77 -12.87
C LEU A 355 0.04 -9.09 -12.31
N ALA A 356 -0.04 -8.97 -10.99
CA ALA A 356 -1.07 -8.19 -10.29
C ALA A 356 -0.39 -7.45 -9.13
N THR A 357 0.34 -6.39 -9.47
CA THR A 357 1.25 -5.67 -8.56
C THR A 357 1.32 -4.18 -8.91
N GLY A 358 2.35 -3.46 -8.45
CA GLY A 358 2.52 -2.03 -8.73
C GLY A 358 1.57 -1.16 -7.92
N GLY A 359 1.36 -1.52 -6.66
CA GLY A 359 0.45 -0.83 -5.74
C GLY A 359 0.72 0.66 -5.60
N SER A 360 1.93 1.13 -5.94
CA SER A 360 2.35 2.52 -6.11
C SER A 360 1.98 3.43 -4.93
N ALA A 361 2.08 2.89 -3.72
CA ALA A 361 1.69 3.51 -2.44
C ALA A 361 0.20 3.84 -2.30
N HIS A 362 -0.66 3.33 -3.19
CA HIS A 362 -2.08 3.68 -3.20
C HIS A 362 -3.05 2.50 -3.39
N GLY A 363 -2.55 1.26 -3.52
CA GLY A 363 -3.35 0.07 -3.85
C GLY A 363 -4.37 -0.39 -2.80
N PHE A 364 -4.07 -0.26 -1.50
CA PHE A 364 -4.89 -0.89 -0.45
C PHE A 364 -6.38 -0.49 -0.49
N LYS A 365 -6.66 0.79 -0.79
CA LYS A 365 -8.04 1.28 -0.77
C LYS A 365 -8.94 0.56 -1.77
N PHE A 366 -8.36 -0.11 -2.77
CA PHE A 366 -9.05 -0.88 -3.77
C PHE A 366 -9.16 -2.37 -3.42
N LEU A 367 -8.77 -2.82 -2.21
CA LEU A 367 -8.95 -4.21 -1.74
C LEU A 367 -10.34 -4.78 -2.09
N PRO A 368 -11.47 -4.06 -1.89
CA PRO A 368 -12.79 -4.58 -2.25
C PRO A 368 -12.92 -4.92 -3.74
N VAL A 369 -12.31 -4.16 -4.63
CA VAL A 369 -12.63 -4.17 -6.07
C VAL A 369 -11.47 -4.61 -6.97
N VAL A 370 -10.20 -4.50 -6.56
CA VAL A 370 -9.07 -4.69 -7.48
C VAL A 370 -9.03 -6.09 -8.09
N GLY A 371 -9.38 -7.13 -7.33
CA GLY A 371 -9.47 -8.51 -7.82
C GLY A 371 -10.57 -8.73 -8.87
N LYS A 372 -11.63 -7.91 -8.87
CA LYS A 372 -12.66 -7.91 -9.92
C LYS A 372 -12.02 -7.54 -11.25
N TYR A 373 -11.22 -6.47 -11.28
CA TYR A 373 -10.56 -6.02 -12.51
C TYR A 373 -9.47 -7.00 -12.99
N VAL A 374 -8.76 -7.65 -12.06
CA VAL A 374 -7.83 -8.73 -12.40
C VAL A 374 -8.59 -9.88 -13.08
N ALA A 375 -9.72 -10.30 -12.51
CA ALA A 375 -10.55 -11.35 -13.09
C ALA A 375 -11.17 -10.93 -14.44
N ASP A 376 -11.61 -9.67 -14.58
CA ASP A 376 -12.11 -9.12 -15.85
C ASP A 376 -11.06 -9.21 -16.95
N LEU A 377 -9.78 -8.92 -16.65
CA LEU A 377 -8.70 -9.03 -17.61
C LEU A 377 -8.42 -10.50 -17.99
N LEU A 378 -8.39 -11.40 -17.01
CA LEU A 378 -8.20 -12.84 -17.25
C LEU A 378 -9.34 -13.45 -18.09
N GLU A 379 -10.55 -12.91 -17.98
CA GLU A 379 -11.72 -13.32 -18.75
C GLU A 379 -11.86 -12.55 -20.08
N GLY A 380 -10.98 -11.58 -20.36
CA GLY A 380 -11.00 -10.81 -21.61
C GLY A 380 -12.14 -9.79 -21.71
N THR A 381 -12.68 -9.35 -20.57
CA THR A 381 -13.83 -8.43 -20.48
C THR A 381 -13.48 -7.06 -19.91
N LEU A 382 -12.22 -6.85 -19.50
CA LEU A 382 -11.75 -5.57 -18.98
C LEU A 382 -11.73 -4.49 -20.07
N ASP A 383 -12.21 -3.30 -19.70
CA ASP A 383 -12.19 -2.11 -20.54
C ASP A 383 -10.79 -1.80 -21.10
N THR A 384 -10.70 -1.56 -22.41
CA THR A 384 -9.43 -1.40 -23.14
C THR A 384 -8.59 -0.21 -22.66
N ASP A 385 -9.22 0.85 -22.15
CA ASP A 385 -8.50 2.01 -21.62
C ASP A 385 -7.82 1.68 -20.30
N ILE A 386 -8.37 0.73 -19.53
CA ILE A 386 -7.76 0.21 -18.30
C ILE A 386 -6.63 -0.75 -18.68
N VAL A 387 -6.87 -1.66 -19.63
CA VAL A 387 -5.83 -2.57 -20.15
C VAL A 387 -4.60 -1.79 -20.60
N SER A 388 -4.79 -0.72 -21.39
CA SER A 388 -3.71 0.14 -21.87
C SER A 388 -2.92 0.83 -20.74
N LYS A 389 -3.57 1.19 -19.63
CA LYS A 389 -2.90 1.83 -18.48
C LYS A 389 -2.19 0.82 -17.57
N TRP A 390 -2.64 -0.43 -17.53
CA TRP A 390 -2.10 -1.45 -16.63
C TRP A 390 -1.17 -2.48 -17.30
N GLN A 391 -0.99 -2.38 -18.62
CA GLN A 391 -0.13 -3.25 -19.42
C GLN A 391 1.35 -3.24 -18.99
N TRP A 392 2.08 -4.28 -19.45
CA TRP A 392 3.53 -4.30 -19.45
C TRP A 392 4.11 -3.14 -20.27
N ARG A 393 5.04 -2.39 -19.69
CA ARG A 393 5.52 -1.10 -20.24
C ARG A 393 6.98 -0.81 -19.88
N ALA A 394 7.85 -1.78 -20.09
CA ALA A 394 9.29 -1.63 -19.90
C ALA A 394 9.86 -0.46 -20.71
N GLY A 395 10.73 0.34 -20.09
CA GLY A 395 11.37 1.50 -20.73
C GLY A 395 10.44 2.70 -20.95
N GLN A 396 9.22 2.70 -20.43
CA GLN A 396 8.32 3.86 -20.50
C GLN A 396 8.98 5.10 -19.88
N LYS A 397 8.93 6.21 -20.60
CA LYS A 397 9.30 7.53 -20.10
C LYS A 397 8.06 8.22 -19.54
N VAL A 398 8.18 8.79 -18.34
CA VAL A 398 7.06 9.44 -17.65
C VAL A 398 7.43 10.88 -17.34
N GLU A 399 6.53 11.81 -17.66
CA GLU A 399 6.64 13.20 -17.24
C GLU A 399 6.12 13.36 -15.81
N ALA A 400 7.00 13.73 -14.90
CA ALA A 400 6.73 13.67 -13.48
C ALA A 400 5.94 14.89 -12.91
N LYS A 401 5.31 15.70 -13.77
CA LYS A 401 4.65 16.96 -13.38
C LYS A 401 3.33 16.76 -12.63
N ASN A 402 2.66 15.63 -12.85
CA ASN A 402 1.30 15.37 -12.36
C ASN A 402 1.24 14.19 -11.39
N LEU A 403 2.37 13.76 -10.84
CA LEU A 403 2.41 12.64 -9.90
C LEU A 403 2.42 13.15 -8.46
N ALA A 404 1.94 12.30 -7.56
CA ALA A 404 2.14 12.48 -6.12
C ALA A 404 3.51 11.93 -5.70
N HIS A 405 4.02 12.41 -4.56
CA HIS A 405 5.27 11.95 -3.95
C HIS A 405 6.46 12.07 -4.90
N MET A 406 6.74 13.32 -5.26
CA MET A 406 7.77 13.70 -6.23
C MET A 406 9.14 13.99 -5.59
N ASP A 407 9.25 13.78 -4.29
CA ASP A 407 10.51 13.91 -3.56
C ASP A 407 11.53 12.87 -4.07
N PRO A 408 12.83 13.24 -4.16
CA PRO A 408 13.89 12.31 -4.56
C PRO A 408 13.93 11.10 -3.63
N GLU A 409 14.16 9.91 -4.17
CA GLU A 409 14.30 8.68 -3.38
C GLU A 409 15.57 8.74 -2.51
N LEU A 410 15.50 8.18 -1.30
CA LEU A 410 16.65 8.02 -0.41
C LEU A 410 17.06 6.55 -0.35
N GLU A 411 18.36 6.26 -0.32
CA GLU A 411 18.83 4.89 -0.17
C GLU A 411 19.01 4.54 1.32
N LEU A 412 18.46 3.41 1.76
CA LEU A 412 18.44 3.02 3.18
C LEU A 412 19.85 2.92 3.77
N GLU A 413 20.84 2.51 2.98
CA GLU A 413 22.21 2.32 3.45
C GLU A 413 22.93 3.64 3.76
N ASP A 414 22.51 4.73 3.13
CA ASP A 414 23.05 6.08 3.32
C ASP A 414 22.44 6.78 4.54
N LEU A 415 21.33 6.27 5.08
CA LEU A 415 20.64 6.84 6.23
C LEU A 415 21.21 6.32 7.56
N THR A 416 21.09 7.12 8.62
CA THR A 416 21.80 6.88 9.88
C THR A 416 20.89 6.42 11.03
N GLY A 417 21.50 5.82 12.05
CA GLY A 417 20.88 5.57 13.36
C GLY A 417 19.81 4.49 13.44
N TRP A 418 19.35 3.91 12.33
CA TRP A 418 18.27 2.92 12.30
C TRP A 418 18.69 1.53 12.80
N ARG A 419 19.90 1.07 12.44
CA ARG A 419 20.38 -0.29 12.77
C ARG A 419 20.42 -0.54 14.28
N GLY A 420 19.73 -1.58 14.75
CA GLY A 420 19.69 -2.01 16.16
C GLY A 420 19.06 -1.01 17.14
N ARG A 421 18.37 0.02 16.64
CA ARG A 421 17.89 1.15 17.46
C ARG A 421 16.85 0.75 18.51
N GLN A 422 15.87 -0.09 18.17
CA GLN A 422 14.83 -0.49 19.12
C GLN A 422 15.38 -1.27 20.32
N ALA A 423 16.45 -2.04 20.11
CA ALA A 423 17.14 -2.75 21.19
C ALA A 423 17.86 -1.78 22.15
N ARG A 424 18.39 -0.65 21.64
CA ARG A 424 19.04 0.37 22.48
C ARG A 424 18.01 1.12 23.34
N GLU A 425 16.89 1.51 22.75
CA GLU A 425 15.84 2.29 23.44
C GLU A 425 15.12 1.49 24.54
N THR A 426 14.91 0.18 24.33
CA THR A 426 14.35 -0.73 25.35
C THR A 426 15.32 -1.01 26.50
N SER A 427 16.63 -1.03 26.24
CA SER A 427 17.66 -1.23 27.29
C SER A 427 17.85 -0.02 28.22
N HIS A 428 17.49 1.18 27.77
CA HIS A 428 17.61 2.41 28.55
C HIS A 428 16.38 2.65 29.43
N THR A 429 15.21 2.16 29.02
CA THR A 429 13.96 2.24 29.79
C THR A 429 13.87 1.22 30.93
N SER A 430 14.69 0.16 30.92
CA SER A 430 14.77 -0.81 32.03
C SER A 430 15.82 -0.46 33.10
N LYS A 431 16.55 0.65 32.92
CA LYS A 431 17.57 1.15 33.86
C LYS A 431 17.19 2.46 34.56
N LEU A 432 15.98 2.96 34.32
CA LEU A 432 15.30 4.04 35.04
C LEU A 432 14.13 3.42 35.80
#